data_AF-A0A527V8T2-F1
#
_entry.id   AF-A0A527V8T2-F1
#
_cell.length_a   1.000
_cell.length_b   1.000
_cell.length_c   1.000
_cell.angle_alpha   90.00
_cell.angle_beta   90.00
_cell.angle_gamma   90.00
#
_symmetry.space_group_name_H-M   'P 1'
#
loop_
_entity.id
_entity.type
_entity.pdbx_description
1 polymer ?
#
loop_
_entity_poly.entity_id
_entity_poly.type
_entity_poly.pdbx_seq_one_letter_code
_entity_poly.pdbx_strand_id
1 'polypeptide(L)'
;MAISEDEARSLIATILKKLAEDAAPGDRRAIDDLIVQWHAEIEAGRPVDRKLKVSISPGLDIVAEVPRSRTAATGEFVGKKDYSQLEQLDLLVETLGLAFVAPQLMASKLLETVQQFAGEGGVQAAAPVTVFLAAPGEVEDARRIDTVIAKEAAARTQELADIIAELSEEKGLKPRAVRARVEVL
;
A
#
# COMPACT_ATOMS: atom_id res chain seq x y z
N MET A 1 -16.50 -14.11 -12.31
CA MET A 1 -17.61 -14.03 -11.33
C MET A 1 -17.23 -12.96 -10.33
N ALA A 2 -18.15 -12.12 -9.86
CA ALA A 2 -17.84 -11.15 -8.81
C ALA A 2 -17.99 -11.82 -7.44
N ILE A 3 -16.96 -11.71 -6.62
CA ILE A 3 -16.93 -12.15 -5.21
C ILE A 3 -17.96 -11.37 -4.38
N SER A 4 -18.56 -12.05 -3.40
CA SER A 4 -19.48 -11.44 -2.42
C SER A 4 -18.74 -10.80 -1.22
N GLU A 5 -19.42 -9.92 -0.50
CA GLU A 5 -18.86 -9.25 0.69
C GLU A 5 -18.47 -10.24 1.81
N ASP A 6 -19.24 -11.32 1.99
CA ASP A 6 -18.95 -12.34 3.00
C ASP A 6 -17.74 -13.21 2.61
N GLU A 7 -17.60 -13.54 1.32
CA GLU A 7 -16.41 -14.20 0.79
C GLU A 7 -15.18 -13.31 0.93
N ALA A 8 -15.31 -12.00 0.67
CA ALA A 8 -14.22 -11.03 0.82
C ALA A 8 -13.74 -10.97 2.28
N ARG A 9 -14.68 -10.92 3.23
CA ARG A 9 -14.37 -10.97 4.67
C ARG A 9 -13.63 -12.25 5.05
N SER A 10 -14.09 -13.40 4.55
CA SER A 10 -13.45 -14.70 4.81
C SER A 10 -12.03 -14.75 4.27
N LEU A 11 -11.80 -14.23 3.05
CA LEU A 11 -10.47 -14.14 2.45
C LEU A 11 -9.54 -13.21 3.23
N ILE A 12 -10.01 -12.04 3.65
CA ILE A 12 -9.23 -11.12 4.50
C ILE A 12 -8.78 -11.84 5.76
N ALA A 13 -9.70 -12.48 6.48
CA ALA A 13 -9.36 -13.21 7.71
C ALA A 13 -8.33 -14.32 7.46
N THR A 14 -8.47 -15.04 6.35
CA THR A 14 -7.56 -16.12 5.97
C THR A 14 -6.16 -15.59 5.64
N ILE A 15 -6.05 -14.50 4.89
CA ILE A 15 -4.78 -13.87 4.52
C ILE A 15 -4.05 -13.36 5.77
N LEU A 16 -4.74 -12.60 6.62
CA LEU A 16 -4.15 -12.06 7.85
C LEU A 16 -3.68 -13.18 8.79
N LYS A 17 -4.48 -14.24 8.92
CA LYS A 17 -4.10 -15.41 9.71
C LYS A 17 -2.81 -16.06 9.17
N LYS A 18 -2.74 -16.33 7.86
CA LYS A 18 -1.55 -16.92 7.25
C LYS A 18 -0.31 -16.05 7.43
N LEU A 19 -0.44 -14.73 7.23
CA LEU A 19 0.68 -13.80 7.44
C LEU A 19 1.21 -13.86 8.88
N ALA A 20 0.33 -14.00 9.88
CA ALA A 20 0.73 -14.11 11.28
C ALA A 20 1.36 -15.48 11.64
N GLU A 21 0.98 -16.54 10.93
CA GLU A 21 1.47 -17.92 11.14
C GLU A 21 2.82 -18.19 10.45
N ASP A 22 3.00 -17.70 9.22
CA ASP A 22 4.18 -17.97 8.39
C ASP A 22 5.34 -16.98 8.58
N ALA A 23 5.17 -15.97 9.44
CA ALA A 23 6.21 -14.99 9.73
C ALA A 23 7.43 -15.62 10.43
N ALA A 24 8.58 -15.61 9.75
CA ALA A 24 9.86 -15.92 10.38
C ALA A 24 10.13 -14.95 11.56
N PRO A 25 10.80 -15.37 12.65
CA PRO A 25 10.98 -14.54 13.84
C PRO A 25 11.58 -13.15 13.60
N GLY A 26 12.41 -13.00 12.57
CA GLY A 26 13.04 -11.73 12.18
C GLY A 26 12.13 -10.81 11.34
N ASP A 27 11.16 -11.35 10.60
CA ASP A 27 10.28 -10.58 9.71
C ASP A 27 8.93 -10.23 10.37
N ARG A 28 8.65 -10.82 11.54
CA ARG A 28 7.38 -10.69 12.26
C ARG A 28 7.01 -9.25 12.60
N ARG A 29 7.99 -8.43 13.01
CA ARG A 29 7.76 -6.99 13.28
C ARG A 29 7.30 -6.23 12.04
N ALA A 30 7.96 -6.43 10.90
CA ALA A 30 7.59 -5.76 9.66
C ALA A 30 6.20 -6.17 9.16
N ILE A 31 5.83 -7.44 9.33
CA ILE A 31 4.49 -7.95 9.01
C ILE A 31 3.44 -7.36 9.96
N ASP A 32 3.72 -7.33 11.27
CA ASP A 32 2.82 -6.77 12.27
C ASP A 32 2.59 -5.27 12.05
N ASP A 33 3.66 -4.51 11.77
CA ASP A 33 3.59 -3.08 11.46
C ASP A 33 2.74 -2.82 10.20
N LEU A 34 2.90 -3.65 9.17
CA LEU A 34 2.10 -3.59 7.94
C LEU A 34 0.61 -3.86 8.22
N ILE A 35 0.31 -4.87 9.03
CA ILE A 35 -1.08 -5.21 9.39
C ILE A 35 -1.71 -4.07 10.19
N VAL A 36 -0.98 -3.52 11.17
CA VAL A 36 -1.43 -2.38 11.98
C VAL A 36 -1.69 -1.16 11.09
N GLN A 37 -0.77 -0.84 10.18
CA GLN A 37 -0.93 0.28 9.26
C GLN A 37 -2.13 0.09 8.34
N TRP A 38 -2.31 -1.11 7.78
CA TRP A 38 -3.48 -1.41 6.95
C TRP A 38 -4.80 -1.24 7.73
N HIS A 39 -4.87 -1.74 8.97
CA HIS A 39 -6.04 -1.53 9.82
C HIS A 39 -6.31 -0.04 10.08
N ALA A 40 -5.26 0.74 10.35
CA ALA A 40 -5.39 2.18 10.55
C ALA A 40 -5.98 2.89 9.32
N GLU A 41 -5.56 2.50 8.11
CA GLU A 41 -6.13 3.05 6.86
C GLU A 41 -7.60 2.66 6.66
N ILE A 42 -7.99 1.42 6.98
CA ILE A 42 -9.39 1.02 6.94
C ILE A 42 -10.24 1.79 7.97
N GLU A 43 -9.70 1.98 9.17
CA GLU A 43 -10.34 2.75 10.23
C GLU A 43 -10.36 4.26 9.97
N ALA A 44 -9.43 4.80 9.19
CA ALA A 44 -9.49 6.18 8.73
C ALA A 44 -10.64 6.38 7.73
N GLY A 45 -10.88 5.39 6.87
CA GLY A 45 -11.95 5.41 5.87
C GLY A 45 -11.76 6.48 4.80
N ARG A 46 -12.71 6.58 3.87
CA ARG A 46 -12.66 7.58 2.80
C ARG A 46 -13.16 8.94 3.27
N PRO A 47 -12.43 10.03 3.03
CA PRO A 47 -12.95 11.37 3.24
C PRO A 47 -14.06 11.66 2.21
N VAL A 48 -15.17 12.21 2.68
CA VAL A 48 -16.32 12.59 1.84
C VAL A 48 -16.76 13.99 2.23
N ASP A 49 -16.71 14.92 1.29
CA ASP A 49 -17.21 16.27 1.50
C ASP A 49 -18.74 16.25 1.70
N ARG A 50 -19.18 16.85 2.80
CA ARG A 50 -20.58 17.00 3.18
C ARG A 50 -20.89 18.47 3.37
N LYS A 51 -21.84 18.97 2.60
CA LYS A 51 -22.42 20.30 2.81
C LYS A 51 -23.53 20.18 3.85
N LEU A 52 -23.25 20.63 5.07
CA LEU A 52 -24.24 20.64 6.15
C LEU A 52 -24.83 22.05 6.26
N LYS A 53 -26.16 22.13 6.23
CA LYS A 53 -26.88 23.35 6.62
C LYS A 53 -26.89 23.42 8.14
N VAL A 54 -26.15 24.37 8.69
CA VAL A 54 -26.13 24.62 10.13
C VAL A 54 -27.16 25.69 10.44
N SER A 55 -28.09 25.37 11.36
CA SER A 55 -29.00 26.38 11.89
C SER A 55 -28.21 27.31 12.80
N ILE A 56 -27.99 28.56 12.37
CA ILE A 56 -27.49 29.58 13.26
C ILE A 56 -28.67 29.95 14.17
N SER A 57 -28.54 29.66 15.47
CA SER A 57 -29.48 30.17 16.46
C SER A 57 -29.48 31.69 16.38
N PRO A 58 -30.65 32.35 16.34
CA PRO A 58 -30.70 33.81 16.26
C PRO A 58 -30.11 34.38 17.56
N GLY A 59 -28.85 34.78 17.51
CA GLY A 59 -28.25 35.61 18.53
C GLY A 59 -28.95 36.98 18.54
N LEU A 60 -29.00 37.60 19.71
CA LEU A 60 -29.39 39.01 19.83
C LEU A 60 -28.30 39.88 19.20
N ASP A 61 -28.70 40.82 18.35
CA ASP A 61 -27.77 41.82 17.86
C ASP A 61 -27.53 42.85 18.98
N ILE A 62 -26.32 42.86 19.54
CA ILE A 62 -25.98 43.68 20.73
C ILE A 62 -26.12 45.18 20.43
N VAL A 63 -26.06 45.58 19.15
CA VAL A 63 -26.15 46.98 18.71
C VAL A 63 -27.59 47.44 18.46
N ALA A 64 -28.50 46.52 18.13
CA ALA A 64 -29.87 46.87 17.72
C ALA A 64 -30.96 46.31 18.65
N GLU A 65 -30.64 45.41 19.59
CA GLU A 65 -31.59 44.69 20.47
C GLU A 65 -32.76 43.99 19.74
N VAL A 66 -32.68 43.83 18.41
CA VAL A 66 -33.68 43.14 17.60
C VAL A 66 -33.22 41.68 17.36
N PRO A 67 -34.14 40.69 17.37
CA PRO A 67 -33.80 39.33 16.96
C PRO A 67 -33.24 39.30 15.54
N ARG A 68 -32.02 38.78 15.34
CA ARG A 68 -31.48 38.56 13.99
C ARG A 68 -32.38 37.60 13.21
N SER A 69 -32.65 37.92 11.94
CA SER A 69 -33.43 37.04 11.06
C SER A 69 -32.71 35.69 10.91
N ARG A 70 -33.49 34.59 10.90
CA ARG A 70 -32.97 33.23 10.70
C ARG A 70 -32.21 33.17 9.38
N THR A 71 -30.88 33.10 9.45
CA THR A 71 -30.02 32.81 8.31
C THR A 71 -29.36 31.47 8.55
N ALA A 72 -29.57 30.52 7.64
CA ALA A 72 -28.88 29.24 7.67
C ALA A 72 -27.51 29.42 6.99
N ALA A 73 -26.41 29.14 7.69
CA ALA A 73 -25.10 29.06 7.08
C ALA A 73 -24.82 27.64 6.63
N THR A 74 -24.25 27.48 5.44
CA THR A 74 -23.75 26.19 4.96
C THR A 74 -22.28 26.07 5.33
N GLY A 75 -21.93 25.07 6.14
CA GLY A 75 -20.54 24.69 6.41
C GLY A 75 -20.13 23.52 5.52
N GLU A 76 -18.90 23.55 5.02
CA GLU A 76 -18.27 22.41 4.36
C GLU A 76 -17.59 21.57 5.44
N PHE A 77 -17.97 20.29 5.53
CA PHE A 77 -17.42 19.33 6.49
C PHE A 77 -16.89 18.12 5.75
N VAL A 78 -15.73 17.61 6.16
CA VAL A 78 -15.23 16.32 5.67
C VAL A 78 -15.78 15.23 6.59
N GLY A 79 -16.68 14.41 6.07
CA GLY A 79 -17.17 13.21 6.74
C GLY A 79 -16.34 11.97 6.38
N LYS A 80 -16.53 10.88 7.12
CA LYS A 80 -15.92 9.57 6.82
C LYS A 80 -16.93 8.65 6.14
N LYS A 81 -16.47 7.84 5.19
CA LYS A 81 -17.20 6.70 4.61
C LYS A 81 -16.35 5.44 4.74
N ASP A 82 -16.90 4.40 5.34
CA ASP A 82 -16.19 3.12 5.49
C ASP A 82 -15.97 2.42 4.14
N TYR A 83 -14.91 1.60 4.09
CA TYR A 83 -14.63 0.71 2.97
C TYR A 83 -15.52 -0.52 3.04
N SER A 84 -16.04 -0.97 1.90
CA SER A 84 -16.69 -2.29 1.80
C SER A 84 -15.65 -3.41 1.94
N GLN A 85 -16.06 -4.64 2.22
CA GLN A 85 -15.14 -5.77 2.38
C GLN A 85 -14.36 -6.06 1.10
N LEU A 86 -14.99 -5.87 -0.08
CA LEU A 86 -14.30 -5.97 -1.36
C LEU A 86 -13.19 -4.93 -1.51
N GLU A 87 -13.45 -3.70 -1.08
CA GLU A 87 -12.47 -2.62 -1.13
C GLU A 87 -11.35 -2.81 -0.10
N GLN A 88 -11.68 -3.33 1.09
CA GLN A 88 -10.71 -3.72 2.11
C GLN A 88 -9.78 -4.83 1.60
N LEU A 89 -10.35 -5.83 0.92
CA LEU A 89 -9.58 -6.91 0.29
C LEU A 89 -8.67 -6.37 -0.81
N ASP A 90 -9.17 -5.49 -1.69
CA ASP A 90 -8.38 -4.85 -2.74
C ASP A 90 -7.20 -4.08 -2.11
N LEU A 91 -7.45 -3.29 -1.06
CA LEU A 91 -6.41 -2.55 -0.36
C LEU A 91 -5.37 -3.48 0.31
N LEU A 92 -5.82 -4.57 0.92
CA LEU A 92 -4.93 -5.54 1.59
C LEU A 92 -3.97 -6.17 0.59
N VAL A 93 -4.50 -6.68 -0.52
CA VAL A 93 -3.67 -7.29 -1.57
C VAL A 93 -2.71 -6.24 -2.17
N GLU A 94 -3.11 -4.96 -2.26
CA GLU A 94 -2.28 -3.88 -2.80
C GLU A 94 -1.11 -3.53 -1.88
N THR A 95 -1.42 -3.45 -0.59
CA THR A 95 -0.42 -3.25 0.46
C THR A 95 0.61 -4.39 0.45
N LEU A 96 0.18 -5.64 0.27
CA LEU A 96 1.09 -6.79 0.16
C LEU A 96 1.98 -6.71 -1.10
N GLY A 97 1.41 -6.32 -2.24
CA GLY A 97 2.20 -6.09 -3.46
C GLY A 97 3.26 -5.01 -3.29
N LEU A 98 2.90 -3.89 -2.65
CA LEU A 98 3.81 -2.77 -2.38
C LEU A 98 4.89 -3.10 -1.35
N ALA A 99 4.58 -3.89 -0.33
CA ALA A 99 5.53 -4.19 0.73
C ALA A 99 6.53 -5.28 0.35
N PHE A 100 6.10 -6.30 -0.39
CA PHE A 100 6.93 -7.48 -0.66
C PHE A 100 7.50 -7.51 -2.08
N VAL A 101 6.72 -7.08 -3.08
CA VAL A 101 7.12 -7.22 -4.49
C VAL A 101 7.80 -5.95 -5.00
N ALA A 102 7.23 -4.77 -4.74
CA ALA A 102 7.73 -3.52 -5.30
C ALA A 102 9.20 -3.20 -4.94
N PRO A 103 9.68 -3.37 -3.69
CA PRO A 103 11.07 -3.06 -3.35
C PRO A 103 12.07 -3.95 -4.10
N GLN A 104 11.72 -5.22 -4.33
CA GLN A 104 12.57 -6.16 -5.07
C GLN A 104 12.65 -5.83 -6.56
N LEU A 105 11.51 -5.47 -7.16
CA LEU A 105 11.46 -5.01 -8.56
C LEU A 105 12.23 -3.71 -8.75
N MET A 106 12.10 -2.76 -7.83
CA MET A 106 12.84 -1.50 -7.86
C MET A 106 14.35 -1.74 -7.76
N ALA A 107 14.80 -2.59 -6.84
CA ALA A 107 16.21 -2.93 -6.69
C ALA A 107 16.77 -3.60 -7.97
N SER A 108 16.02 -4.53 -8.56
CA SER A 108 16.40 -5.21 -9.80
C SER A 108 16.53 -4.23 -10.97
N LYS A 109 15.55 -3.35 -11.17
CA LYS A 109 15.57 -2.33 -12.25
C LYS A 109 16.70 -1.32 -12.08
N LEU A 110 17.01 -0.93 -10.85
CA LEU A 110 18.14 -0.05 -10.56
C LEU A 110 19.46 -0.71 -10.95
N LEU A 111 19.66 -1.98 -10.57
CA LEU A 111 20.86 -2.74 -10.93
C LEU A 111 21.02 -2.91 -12.44
N GLU A 112 19.95 -3.24 -13.17
CA GLU A 112 19.93 -3.30 -14.63
C GLU A 112 20.38 -1.97 -15.26
N THR A 113 19.81 -0.86 -14.78
CA THR A 113 20.11 0.49 -15.28
C THR A 113 21.59 0.83 -15.05
N VAL A 114 22.12 0.57 -13.85
CA VAL A 114 23.53 0.83 -13.55
C VAL A 114 24.47 -0.03 -14.42
N GLN A 115 24.12 -1.30 -14.67
CA GLN A 115 24.90 -2.17 -15.56
C GLN A 115 24.91 -1.68 -17.01
N GLN A 116 23.77 -1.21 -17.51
CA GLN A 116 23.66 -0.66 -18.85
C GLN A 116 24.60 0.54 -19.05
N PHE A 117 24.62 1.48 -18.10
CA PHE A 117 25.53 2.62 -18.14
C PHE A 117 27.00 2.26 -17.92
N ALA A 118 27.30 1.21 -17.14
CA ALA A 118 28.66 0.71 -16.98
C ALA A 118 29.23 0.11 -18.27
N GLY A 119 28.38 -0.51 -19.11
CA GLY A 119 28.77 -1.09 -20.40
C GLY A 119 29.13 -0.05 -21.48
N GLU A 120 28.52 1.13 -21.44
CA GLU A 120 28.73 2.19 -22.45
C GLU A 120 30.01 3.04 -22.21
N GLY A 121 30.57 3.00 -20.99
CA GLY A 121 31.66 3.89 -20.58
C GLY A 121 33.09 3.33 -20.65
N GLY A 122 33.31 2.08 -21.05
CA GLY A 122 34.65 1.47 -21.11
C GLY A 122 35.40 1.37 -19.77
N VAL A 123 34.71 1.65 -18.65
CA VAL A 123 35.28 1.47 -17.32
C VAL A 123 35.11 0.00 -16.95
N GLN A 124 36.25 -0.67 -16.82
CA GLN A 124 36.39 -2.05 -16.39
C GLN A 124 35.46 -2.35 -15.19
N ALA A 125 34.76 -3.49 -15.22
CA ALA A 125 33.80 -3.95 -14.22
C ALA A 125 34.40 -3.98 -12.80
N ALA A 126 34.42 -2.84 -12.13
CA ALA A 126 35.01 -2.68 -10.81
C ALA A 126 33.89 -2.77 -9.77
N ALA A 127 33.77 -3.98 -9.22
CA ALA A 127 32.93 -4.39 -8.09
C ALA A 127 31.41 -4.52 -8.35
N PRO A 128 30.75 -5.51 -7.72
CA PRO A 128 29.31 -5.69 -7.82
C PRO A 128 28.59 -4.47 -7.24
N VAL A 129 27.76 -3.84 -8.07
CA VAL A 129 26.87 -2.74 -7.66
C VAL A 129 25.98 -3.29 -6.54
N THR A 130 26.07 -2.63 -5.39
CA THR A 130 25.37 -3.02 -4.19
C THR A 130 24.37 -1.93 -3.85
N VAL A 131 23.09 -2.29 -3.76
CA VAL A 131 22.01 -1.40 -3.34
C VAL A 131 21.66 -1.74 -1.89
N PHE A 132 21.49 -0.72 -1.07
CA PHE A 132 21.05 -0.89 0.31
C PHE A 132 19.58 -0.49 0.40
N LEU A 133 18.71 -1.42 0.81
CA LEU A 133 17.35 -1.07 1.20
C LEU A 133 17.33 -0.77 2.70
N ALA A 134 17.03 0.47 3.02
CA ALA A 134 16.94 0.98 4.39
C ALA A 134 15.59 1.67 4.59
N ALA A 135 15.00 1.51 5.77
CA ALA A 135 13.91 2.38 6.19
C ALA A 135 14.44 3.81 6.41
N PRO A 136 13.62 4.86 6.23
CA PRO A 136 14.05 6.23 6.48
C PRO A 136 14.58 6.37 7.93
N GLY A 137 15.88 6.65 8.08
CA GLY A 137 16.52 6.87 9.39
C GLY A 137 17.31 5.68 9.96
N GLU A 138 17.26 4.49 9.34
CA GLU A 138 18.05 3.33 9.77
C GLU A 138 19.16 3.03 8.75
N VAL A 139 20.43 3.17 9.14
CA VAL A 139 21.59 2.82 8.28
C VAL A 139 22.32 1.59 8.81
N GLU A 140 22.07 1.18 10.06
CA GLU A 140 22.81 0.08 10.71
C GLU A 140 22.33 -1.32 10.25
N ASP A 141 21.07 -1.47 9.81
CA ASP A 141 20.47 -2.75 9.38
C ASP A 141 20.04 -2.74 7.89
N ALA A 142 20.74 -1.98 7.05
CA ALA A 142 20.39 -1.88 5.64
C ALA A 142 20.60 -3.22 4.92
N ARG A 143 19.53 -3.81 4.38
CA ARG A 143 19.63 -5.06 3.61
C ARG A 143 20.45 -4.80 2.36
N ARG A 144 21.61 -5.46 2.29
CA ARG A 144 22.50 -5.43 1.14
C ARG A 144 21.87 -6.27 0.01
N ILE A 145 21.58 -5.63 -1.11
CA ILE A 145 21.11 -6.27 -2.32
C ILE A 145 22.20 -6.15 -3.38
N ASP A 146 22.78 -7.28 -3.74
CA ASP A 146 23.56 -7.43 -4.96
C ASP A 146 22.72 -8.12 -6.05
N THR A 147 23.30 -8.34 -7.21
CA THR A 147 22.62 -8.96 -8.36
C THR A 147 22.18 -10.40 -8.11
N VAL A 148 22.86 -11.14 -7.23
CA VAL A 148 22.50 -12.51 -6.88
C VAL A 148 21.31 -12.51 -5.93
N ILE A 149 21.37 -11.66 -4.90
CA ILE A 149 20.30 -11.47 -3.91
C ILE A 149 19.05 -10.89 -4.58
N ALA A 150 19.19 -9.95 -5.52
CA ALA A 150 18.05 -9.40 -6.26
C ALA A 150 17.34 -10.48 -7.10
N LYS A 151 18.10 -11.34 -7.79
CA LYS A 151 17.54 -12.47 -8.55
C LYS A 151 16.88 -13.50 -7.64
N GLU A 152 17.51 -13.82 -6.53
CA GLU A 152 16.97 -14.76 -5.55
C GLU A 152 15.70 -14.21 -4.89
N ALA A 153 15.68 -12.92 -4.54
CA ALA A 153 14.52 -12.26 -3.98
C ALA A 153 13.39 -12.15 -5.00
N ALA A 154 13.68 -11.79 -6.26
CA ALA A 154 12.71 -11.79 -7.35
C ALA A 154 12.08 -13.19 -7.50
N ALA A 155 12.90 -14.25 -7.53
CA ALA A 155 12.42 -15.63 -7.58
C ALA A 155 11.56 -16.00 -6.37
N ARG A 156 11.97 -15.62 -5.15
CA ARG A 156 11.22 -15.86 -3.91
C ARG A 156 9.90 -15.10 -3.85
N THR A 157 9.82 -13.92 -4.47
CA THR A 157 8.57 -13.12 -4.52
C THR A 157 7.70 -13.44 -5.73
N GLN A 158 8.19 -14.22 -6.70
CA GLN A 158 7.47 -14.54 -7.92
C GLN A 158 6.21 -15.36 -7.64
N GLU A 159 6.29 -16.35 -6.74
CA GLU A 159 5.14 -17.16 -6.34
C GLU A 159 4.04 -16.28 -5.72
N LEU A 160 4.41 -15.34 -4.86
CA LEU A 160 3.47 -14.37 -4.28
C LEU A 160 2.87 -13.45 -5.35
N ALA A 161 3.69 -12.96 -6.29
CA ALA A 161 3.23 -12.13 -7.41
C ALA A 161 2.20 -12.87 -8.29
N ASP A 162 2.44 -14.16 -8.55
CA ASP A 162 1.54 -15.01 -9.34
C ASP A 162 0.24 -15.28 -8.59
N ILE A 163 0.30 -15.60 -7.29
CA ILE A 163 -0.87 -15.77 -6.42
C ILE A 163 -1.70 -14.48 -6.37
N ILE A 164 -1.05 -13.32 -6.21
CA ILE A 164 -1.74 -12.02 -6.20
C ILE A 164 -2.42 -11.75 -7.55
N ALA A 165 -1.75 -12.06 -8.66
CA ALA A 165 -2.32 -11.89 -9.99
C ALA A 165 -3.50 -12.84 -10.23
N GLU A 166 -3.38 -14.10 -9.85
CA GLU A 166 -4.45 -15.10 -9.95
C GLU A 166 -5.67 -14.72 -9.10
N LEU A 167 -5.47 -14.35 -7.83
CA LEU A 167 -6.53 -13.84 -6.97
C LEU A 167 -7.20 -12.61 -7.57
N SER A 168 -6.44 -11.73 -8.21
CA SER A 168 -7.01 -10.54 -8.84
C SER A 168 -7.86 -10.89 -10.06
N GLU A 169 -7.38 -11.80 -10.91
CA GLU A 169 -8.10 -12.26 -12.11
C GLU A 169 -9.35 -13.09 -11.76
N GLU A 170 -9.23 -14.07 -10.87
CA GLU A 170 -10.32 -14.98 -10.48
C GLU A 170 -11.47 -14.24 -9.80
N LYS A 171 -11.12 -13.28 -8.92
CA LYS A 171 -12.08 -12.54 -8.10
C LYS A 171 -12.50 -11.22 -8.74
N GLY A 172 -12.00 -10.89 -9.93
CA GLY A 172 -12.33 -9.64 -10.62
C GLY A 172 -11.95 -8.39 -9.82
N LEU A 173 -10.88 -8.47 -9.03
CA LEU A 173 -10.26 -7.30 -8.41
C LEU A 173 -9.55 -6.48 -9.50
N LYS A 174 -9.09 -5.28 -9.16
CA LYS A 174 -8.38 -4.45 -10.13
C LYS A 174 -7.14 -5.19 -10.65
N PRO A 175 -6.92 -5.23 -11.97
CA PRO A 175 -5.73 -5.83 -12.54
C PRO A 175 -4.50 -5.01 -12.12
N ARG A 176 -3.42 -5.70 -11.73
CA ARG A 176 -2.23 -5.10 -11.15
C ARG A 176 -1.00 -5.41 -11.98
N ALA A 177 -0.09 -4.45 -12.05
CA ALA A 177 1.21 -4.60 -12.69
C ALA A 177 2.22 -5.38 -11.81
N VAL A 178 1.81 -6.53 -11.25
CA VAL A 178 2.68 -7.38 -10.41
C VAL A 178 3.42 -8.43 -11.26
N ARG A 179 2.91 -8.74 -12.47
CA ARG A 179 3.58 -9.59 -13.47
C ARG A 179 4.66 -8.82 -14.24
N ALA A 180 5.59 -8.16 -13.56
CA ALA A 180 6.83 -7.78 -14.22
C ALA A 180 7.71 -9.03 -14.27
N ARG A 181 7.58 -9.84 -15.33
CA ARG A 181 8.57 -10.91 -15.59
C ARG A 181 9.92 -10.23 -15.72
N VAL A 182 10.81 -10.52 -14.77
CA VAL A 182 12.22 -10.16 -14.90
C VAL A 182 12.81 -11.12 -15.93
N GLU A 183 12.70 -10.76 -17.22
CA GLU A 183 13.48 -11.40 -18.26
C GLU A 183 14.94 -10.96 -18.09
N VAL A 184 15.72 -11.83 -17.48
CA VAL A 184 17.17 -11.66 -17.35
C VAL A 184 17.80 -12.11 -18.67
N LEU A 185 18.33 -11.15 -19.44
CA LEU A 185 19.32 -11.41 -20.50
C LEU A 185 20.68 -11.78 -19.90
#